data_AF-X1IFE0-F1
#
_entry.id   AF-X1IFE0-F1
#
_cell.length_a   1.000
_cell.length_b   1.000
_cell.length_c   1.000
_cell.angle_alpha   90.00
_cell.angle_beta   90.00
_cell.angle_gamma   90.00
#
_symmetry.space_group_name_H-M   'P 1'
#
loop_
_entity.id
_entity.type
_entity.pdbx_description
1 polymer ?
#
loop_
_entity_poly.entity_id
_entity_poly.type
_entity_poly.pdbx_seq_one_letter_code
_entity_poly.pdbx_strand_id
1 'polypeptide(L)'
;DIVDYYRDLIRLGEKSAAMKEPGVPALPAFNNIFAARINGVYKKNKLRVLEAHTWPGVICQPYVFGKGKVDWSGADDLRGKLDALLRERRGGGLNVTRIARVYDGACIYLLKPDRLRYWLRSIALRDADETLADLAEQGF
;
A
#
# COMPACT_ATOMS: atom_id res chain seq x y z
N ASP A 1 14.15 -7.27 -8.55
CA ASP A 1 13.25 -7.91 -7.56
C ASP A 1 13.50 -9.40 -7.40
N ILE A 2 13.33 -10.22 -8.45
CA ILE A 2 13.54 -11.67 -8.34
C ILE A 2 15.00 -12.02 -7.95
N VAL A 3 15.96 -11.49 -8.71
CA VAL A 3 17.39 -11.72 -8.48
C VAL A 3 17.86 -11.01 -7.22
N ASP A 4 17.42 -9.77 -7.03
CA ASP A 4 17.95 -8.88 -5.97
C ASP A 4 17.37 -9.18 -4.58
N TYR A 5 16.13 -9.67 -4.49
CA TYR A 5 15.41 -9.79 -3.22
C TYR A 5 14.75 -11.15 -3.01
N TYR A 6 14.11 -11.76 -4.03
CA TYR A 6 13.32 -12.97 -3.80
C TYR A 6 14.19 -14.20 -3.53
N ARG A 7 15.31 -14.35 -4.24
CA ARG A 7 16.26 -15.44 -3.98
C ARG A 7 16.70 -15.45 -2.51
N ASP A 8 17.09 -14.27 -2.02
CA ASP A 8 17.59 -14.12 -0.66
C ASP A 8 16.47 -14.19 0.37
N LEU A 9 15.26 -13.74 0.04
CA LEU A 9 14.07 -13.92 0.88
C LEU A 9 13.73 -15.40 1.07
N ILE A 10 13.77 -16.22 0.00
CA ILE A 10 13.53 -17.67 0.09
C ILE A 10 14.61 -18.35 0.93
N ARG A 11 15.89 -17.99 0.72
CA ARG A 11 17.02 -18.62 1.40
C ARG A 11 17.17 -18.19 2.86
N LEU A 12 16.93 -16.92 3.18
CA LEU A 12 17.25 -16.32 4.48
C LEU A 12 16.00 -15.99 5.32
N GLY A 13 14.80 -16.03 4.72
CA GLY A 13 13.55 -15.66 5.40
C GLY A 13 13.64 -14.27 6.02
N GLU A 14 13.35 -14.19 7.32
CA GLU A 14 13.40 -12.97 8.12
C GLU A 14 14.78 -12.29 8.15
N LYS A 15 15.85 -13.03 7.82
CA LYS A 15 17.20 -12.47 7.81
C LYS A 15 17.55 -11.74 6.50
N SER A 16 16.70 -11.82 5.48
CA SER A 16 16.90 -11.17 4.17
C SER A 16 16.82 -9.65 4.23
N ALA A 17 17.45 -8.97 3.27
CA ALA A 17 17.36 -7.52 3.11
C ALA A 17 15.91 -7.05 2.99
N ALA A 18 15.09 -7.76 2.20
CA ALA A 18 13.68 -7.45 2.01
C ALA A 18 12.85 -7.47 3.32
N MET A 19 13.29 -8.23 4.33
CA MET A 19 12.63 -8.31 5.63
C MET A 19 13.17 -7.31 6.66
N LYS A 20 14.40 -6.83 6.48
CA LYS A 20 15.09 -5.94 7.43
C LYS A 20 14.97 -4.48 7.04
N GLU A 21 15.08 -4.19 5.75
CA GLU A 21 15.13 -2.83 5.24
C GLU A 21 13.76 -2.16 5.29
N PRO A 22 13.73 -0.83 5.54
CA PRO A 22 12.51 -0.06 5.49
C PRO A 22 11.97 0.02 4.05
N GLY A 23 10.65 0.05 3.91
CA GLY A 23 9.95 0.19 2.63
C GLY A 23 9.82 1.64 2.14
N VAL A 24 9.99 2.63 3.03
CA VAL A 24 9.88 4.05 2.70
C VAL A 24 10.76 4.45 1.51
N PRO A 25 12.05 4.05 1.43
CA PRO A 25 12.89 4.37 0.27
C PRO A 25 12.41 3.75 -1.06
N ALA A 26 11.61 2.68 -1.01
CA ALA A 26 11.08 2.02 -2.20
C ALA A 26 9.77 2.63 -2.71
N LEU A 27 9.11 3.48 -1.91
CA LEU A 27 7.82 4.09 -2.25
C LEU A 27 7.82 4.82 -3.61
N PRO A 28 8.83 5.62 -4.00
CA PRO A 28 8.80 6.29 -5.31
C PRO A 28 8.72 5.29 -6.47
N ALA A 29 9.50 4.22 -6.44
CA ALA A 29 9.49 3.19 -7.47
C ALA A 29 8.20 2.37 -7.44
N PHE A 30 7.71 2.02 -6.24
CA PHE A 30 6.43 1.36 -6.04
C PHE A 30 5.28 2.17 -6.64
N ASN A 31 5.20 3.45 -6.26
CA ASN A 31 4.13 4.37 -6.65
C ASN A 31 4.09 4.61 -8.15
N ASN A 32 5.26 4.75 -8.79
CA ASN A 32 5.34 4.90 -10.23
C ASN A 32 4.76 3.69 -10.96
N ILE A 33 5.10 2.48 -10.54
CA ILE A 33 4.58 1.25 -11.14
C ILE A 33 3.08 1.11 -10.88
N PHE A 34 2.65 1.26 -9.63
CA PHE A 34 1.26 1.12 -9.23
C PHE A 34 0.37 2.10 -10.00
N ALA A 35 0.68 3.40 -9.95
CA ALA A 35 -0.11 4.42 -10.62
C ALA A 35 -0.07 4.28 -12.15
N ALA A 36 1.07 3.89 -12.74
CA ALA A 36 1.15 3.67 -14.19
C ALA A 36 0.23 2.54 -14.65
N ARG A 37 0.14 1.44 -13.88
CA ARG A 37 -0.76 0.33 -14.20
C ARG A 37 -2.22 0.74 -14.13
N ILE A 38 -2.65 1.40 -13.04
CA ILE A 38 -4.03 1.88 -12.91
C ILE A 38 -4.37 2.89 -14.01
N ASN A 39 -3.48 3.84 -14.28
CA ASN A 39 -3.69 4.88 -15.29
C ASN A 39 -3.65 4.37 -16.74
N GLY A 40 -3.11 3.16 -16.97
CA GLY A 40 -3.22 2.48 -18.25
C GLY A 40 -4.66 2.15 -18.61
N VAL A 41 -5.49 1.85 -17.60
CA VAL A 41 -6.93 1.58 -17.72
C VAL A 41 -7.73 2.88 -17.60
N TYR A 42 -7.53 3.64 -16.52
CA TYR A 42 -8.29 4.85 -16.21
C TYR A 42 -7.63 6.13 -16.76
N LYS A 43 -7.71 6.34 -18.08
CA LYS A 43 -6.98 7.43 -18.77
C LYS A 43 -7.51 8.84 -18.51
N LYS A 44 -8.84 8.98 -18.37
CA LYS A 44 -9.52 10.29 -18.21
C LYS A 44 -9.48 10.77 -16.76
N ASN A 45 -9.74 9.86 -15.83
CA ASN A 45 -9.70 10.12 -14.40
C ASN A 45 -8.45 9.44 -13.83
N LYS A 46 -7.29 10.12 -13.92
CA LYS A 46 -6.02 9.53 -13.51
C LYS A 46 -5.88 9.46 -11.99
N LEU A 47 -5.35 8.35 -11.52
CA LEU A 47 -4.88 8.16 -10.16
C LEU A 47 -3.61 8.98 -9.93
N ARG A 48 -3.62 9.82 -8.89
CA ARG A 48 -2.49 10.60 -8.41
C ARG A 48 -1.99 10.04 -7.08
N VAL A 49 -0.68 10.03 -6.94
CA VAL A 49 0.02 9.65 -5.72
C VAL A 49 0.00 10.82 -4.75
N LEU A 50 -0.21 10.53 -3.47
CA LEU A 50 -0.17 11.50 -2.39
C LEU A 50 0.94 11.17 -1.40
N GLU A 51 1.20 12.07 -0.45
CA GLU A 51 2.23 11.87 0.56
C GLU A 51 1.89 10.70 1.49
N ALA A 52 2.85 9.79 1.67
CA ALA A 52 2.70 8.65 2.54
C ALA A 52 2.73 9.07 4.01
N HIS A 53 1.92 8.40 4.83
CA HIS A 53 1.97 8.52 6.28
C HIS A 53 2.59 7.26 6.88
N THR A 54 3.48 7.43 7.85
CA THR A 54 4.22 6.32 8.46
C THR A 54 3.95 6.26 9.96
N TRP A 55 3.79 5.04 10.47
CA TRP A 55 3.73 4.73 11.90
C TRP A 55 4.69 3.57 12.18
N PRO A 56 5.06 3.31 13.45
CA PRO A 56 5.90 2.17 13.79
C PRO A 56 5.32 0.86 13.23
N GLY A 57 6.04 0.21 12.30
CA GLY A 57 5.64 -1.06 11.71
C GLY A 57 4.68 -0.97 10.52
N VAL A 58 4.16 0.20 10.15
CA VAL A 58 3.15 0.38 9.08
C VAL A 58 3.40 1.62 8.24
N ILE A 59 3.18 1.49 6.93
CA ILE A 59 3.08 2.62 6.00
C ILE A 59 1.66 2.65 5.43
N CYS A 60 1.05 3.82 5.41
CA CYS A 60 -0.14 4.14 4.62
C CYS A 60 0.26 4.97 3.41
N GLN A 61 -0.01 4.43 2.22
CA GLN A 61 0.20 5.11 0.96
C GLN A 61 -1.16 5.47 0.34
N PRO A 62 -1.58 6.75 0.42
CA PRO A 62 -2.80 7.23 -0.20
C PRO A 62 -2.63 7.54 -1.69
N TYR A 63 -3.73 7.37 -2.42
CA TYR A 63 -3.91 7.75 -3.82
C TYR A 63 -5.30 8.37 -4.01
N VAL A 64 -5.44 9.23 -5.02
CA VAL A 64 -6.74 9.85 -5.35
C VAL A 64 -6.95 9.96 -6.86
N PHE A 65 -8.16 9.64 -7.32
CA PHE A 65 -8.55 9.84 -8.71
C PHE A 65 -8.90 11.31 -9.01
N GLY A 66 -8.39 11.83 -10.13
CA GLY A 66 -8.78 13.13 -10.67
C GLY A 66 -8.30 14.32 -9.83
N LYS A 67 -9.10 15.38 -9.75
CA LYS A 67 -8.81 16.59 -8.96
C LYS A 67 -9.20 16.47 -7.49
N GLY A 68 -9.59 15.28 -7.02
CA GLY A 68 -9.92 15.05 -5.62
C GLY A 68 -8.81 15.61 -4.72
N LYS A 69 -9.18 16.49 -3.79
CA LYS A 69 -8.32 16.81 -2.65
C LYS A 69 -8.57 15.70 -1.64
N VAL A 70 -7.52 15.08 -1.12
CA VAL A 70 -7.67 14.31 0.11
C VAL A 70 -7.89 15.33 1.20
N ASP A 71 -9.09 15.29 1.76
CA ASP A 71 -9.38 15.98 2.98
C ASP A 71 -8.79 15.14 4.13
N TRP A 72 -7.70 15.65 4.69
CA TRP A 72 -7.08 15.07 5.88
C TRP A 72 -7.77 15.57 7.16
N SER A 73 -8.85 16.36 7.07
CA SER A 73 -9.70 16.66 8.23
C SER A 73 -10.42 15.36 8.63
N GLY A 74 -9.82 14.64 9.57
CA GLY A 74 -10.18 13.27 9.89
C GLY A 74 -9.10 12.23 9.57
N ALA A 75 -7.87 12.62 9.22
CA ALA A 75 -6.71 11.72 9.16
C ALA A 75 -6.48 11.02 10.50
N ASP A 76 -6.70 11.74 11.60
CA ASP A 76 -6.65 11.20 12.97
C ASP A 76 -7.86 10.31 13.27
N ASP A 77 -9.02 10.57 12.67
CA ASP A 77 -10.19 9.67 12.74
C ASP A 77 -10.00 8.44 11.85
N LEU A 78 -9.34 8.57 10.69
CA LEU A 78 -8.94 7.47 9.82
C LEU A 78 -7.88 6.64 10.54
N ARG A 79 -6.92 7.27 11.22
CA ARG A 79 -5.97 6.63 12.14
C ARG A 79 -6.71 5.98 13.30
N GLY A 80 -7.73 6.60 13.87
CA GLY A 80 -8.55 6.04 14.95
C GLY A 80 -9.36 4.82 14.50
N LYS A 81 -9.97 4.88 13.30
CA LYS A 81 -10.65 3.76 12.63
C LYS A 81 -9.67 2.66 12.24
N LEU A 82 -8.48 3.02 11.75
CA LEU A 82 -7.39 2.10 11.44
C LEU A 82 -6.85 1.45 12.70
N ASP A 83 -6.61 2.23 13.75
CA ASP A 83 -6.20 1.74 15.06
C ASP A 83 -7.27 0.85 15.64
N ALA A 84 -8.57 1.15 15.48
CA ALA A 84 -9.68 0.30 15.90
C ALA A 84 -9.74 -1.01 15.10
N LEU A 85 -9.66 -0.96 13.76
CA LEU A 85 -9.60 -2.14 12.89
C LEU A 85 -8.35 -3.00 13.15
N LEU A 86 -7.24 -2.36 13.51
CA LEU A 86 -6.00 -3.02 13.94
C LEU A 86 -6.15 -3.55 15.37
N ARG A 87 -6.84 -2.84 16.29
CA ARG A 87 -7.09 -3.18 17.72
C ARG A 87 -8.09 -4.30 17.92
N GLU A 88 -9.19 -4.35 17.18
CA GLU A 88 -10.12 -5.49 17.20
C GLU A 88 -9.44 -6.79 16.78
N ARG A 89 -8.30 -6.69 16.08
CA ARG A 89 -7.43 -7.83 15.75
C ARG A 89 -6.23 -8.01 16.70
N ARG A 90 -6.05 -7.20 17.76
CA ARG A 90 -4.96 -7.26 18.78
C ARG A 90 -5.15 -8.34 19.86
N GLY A 91 -5.97 -9.36 19.61
CA GLY A 91 -5.97 -10.58 20.43
C GLY A 91 -4.73 -11.43 20.12
N GLY A 92 -3.55 -10.97 20.52
CA GLY A 92 -2.25 -11.60 20.22
C GLY A 92 -1.32 -10.61 19.52
N GLY A 93 -0.01 -10.65 19.86
CA GLY A 93 1.00 -9.66 19.48
C GLY A 93 0.89 -9.11 18.04
N LEU A 94 1.09 -7.80 17.90
CA LEU A 94 0.80 -7.01 16.71
C LEU A 94 1.79 -7.32 15.58
N ASN A 95 1.63 -8.50 14.96
CA ASN A 95 2.18 -8.81 13.66
C ASN A 95 1.15 -8.33 12.63
N VAL A 96 1.33 -7.13 12.06
CA VAL A 96 0.59 -6.76 10.84
C VAL A 96 1.01 -7.73 9.75
N THR A 97 0.27 -8.83 9.61
CA THR A 97 0.53 -9.90 8.64
C THR A 97 -0.25 -9.69 7.35
N ARG A 98 -1.25 -8.80 7.36
CA ARG A 98 -2.17 -8.56 6.23
C ARG A 98 -2.01 -7.15 5.67
N ILE A 99 -1.91 -7.09 4.35
CA ILE A 99 -2.04 -5.88 3.54
C ILE A 99 -3.52 -5.51 3.52
N ALA A 100 -3.87 -4.27 3.86
CA ALA A 100 -5.23 -3.77 3.75
C ALA A 100 -5.34 -2.72 2.65
N ARG A 101 -6.47 -2.75 1.95
CA ARG A 101 -6.89 -1.76 0.95
C ARG A 101 -8.19 -1.14 1.42
N VAL A 102 -8.23 0.19 1.49
CA VAL A 102 -9.44 0.93 1.86
C VAL A 102 -9.81 1.84 0.70
N TYR A 103 -11.09 1.82 0.32
CA TYR A 103 -11.69 2.69 -0.68
C TYR A 103 -12.58 3.70 0.03
N ASP A 104 -12.37 4.98 -0.25
CA ASP A 104 -13.19 6.07 0.29
C ASP A 104 -13.43 7.12 -0.79
N GLY A 105 -14.61 7.07 -1.41
CA GLY A 105 -14.94 7.89 -2.57
C GLY A 105 -13.92 7.71 -3.70
N ALA A 106 -13.22 8.79 -4.05
CA ALA A 106 -12.19 8.79 -5.10
C ALA A 106 -10.80 8.34 -4.60
N CYS A 107 -10.67 7.97 -3.32
CA CYS A 107 -9.40 7.69 -2.67
C CYS A 107 -9.17 6.19 -2.48
N ILE A 108 -7.90 5.79 -2.60
CA ILE A 108 -7.42 4.43 -2.32
C ILE A 108 -6.31 4.55 -1.28
N TYR A 109 -6.38 3.76 -0.21
CA TYR A 109 -5.33 3.69 0.80
C TYR A 109 -4.74 2.29 0.85
N LEU A 110 -3.44 2.18 0.59
CA LEU A 110 -2.70 0.94 0.82
C LEU A 110 -2.06 0.98 2.19
N LEU A 111 -2.41 0.01 3.03
CA LEU A 111 -1.85 -0.14 4.37
C LEU A 111 -1.08 -1.44 4.45
N LYS A 112 0.24 -1.33 4.64
CA LYS A 112 1.12 -2.48 4.66
C LYS A 112 2.18 -2.33 5.74
N PRO A 113 2.82 -3.45 6.14
CA PRO A 113 3.96 -3.37 7.01
C PRO A 113 5.08 -2.54 6.38
N ASP A 114 5.87 -1.91 7.22
CA ASP A 114 6.94 -0.99 6.82
C ASP A 114 8.18 -1.66 6.22
N ARG A 115 8.18 -2.98 6.01
CA ARG A 115 9.32 -3.73 5.47
C ARG A 115 9.38 -3.68 3.95
N LEU A 116 10.58 -3.56 3.40
CA LEU A 116 10.85 -3.44 1.96
C LEU A 116 10.10 -4.47 1.10
N ARG A 117 10.00 -5.73 1.54
CA ARG A 117 9.33 -6.81 0.80
C ARG A 117 7.92 -6.43 0.32
N TYR A 118 7.20 -5.58 1.04
CA TYR A 118 5.82 -5.20 0.75
C TYR A 118 5.70 -4.02 -0.23
N TRP A 119 6.83 -3.39 -0.53
CA TRP A 119 6.94 -2.16 -1.31
C TRP A 119 7.89 -2.33 -2.51
N LEU A 120 8.18 -3.58 -2.91
CA LEU A 120 8.92 -3.89 -4.13
C LEU A 120 8.08 -3.60 -5.39
N ARG A 121 8.74 -3.42 -6.54
CA ARG A 121 8.07 -3.13 -7.83
C ARG A 121 7.18 -4.29 -8.29
N SER A 122 7.61 -5.53 -8.06
CA SER A 122 6.80 -6.73 -8.33
C SER A 122 5.53 -6.76 -7.50
N ILE A 123 5.59 -6.26 -6.25
CA ILE A 123 4.40 -6.13 -5.40
C ILE A 123 3.51 -4.99 -5.89
N ALA A 124 4.07 -3.88 -6.37
CA ALA A 124 3.29 -2.80 -6.96
C ALA A 124 2.44 -3.28 -8.16
N LEU A 125 3.00 -4.13 -9.02
CA LEU A 125 2.26 -4.72 -10.14
C LEU A 125 1.09 -5.58 -9.65
N ARG A 126 1.37 -6.50 -8.74
CA ARG A 126 0.35 -7.39 -8.18
C ARG A 126 -0.77 -6.60 -7.52
N ASP A 127 -0.42 -5.65 -6.65
CA ASP A 127 -1.39 -4.83 -5.95
C ASP A 127 -2.22 -3.98 -6.90
N ALA A 128 -1.63 -3.48 -7.99
CA ALA A 128 -2.36 -2.73 -9.00
C ALA A 128 -3.36 -3.61 -9.75
N ASP A 129 -2.97 -4.82 -10.14
CA ASP A 129 -3.87 -5.77 -10.80
C ASP A 129 -5.03 -6.18 -9.88
N GLU A 130 -4.76 -6.44 -8.59
CA GLU A 130 -5.80 -6.71 -7.58
C GLU A 130 -6.70 -5.47 -7.36
N THR A 131 -6.14 -4.26 -7.37
CA THR A 131 -6.92 -3.01 -7.25
C THR A 131 -7.84 -2.80 -8.45
N LEU A 132 -7.38 -3.12 -9.66
CA LEU A 132 -8.20 -3.03 -10.88
C LEU A 132 -9.37 -4.01 -10.83
N ALA A 133 -9.15 -5.23 -10.32
CA ALA A 133 -10.21 -6.21 -10.12
C ALA A 133 -11.26 -5.68 -9.13
N ASP A 134 -10.83 -5.19 -7.97
CA ASP A 134 -11.73 -4.62 -6.95
C ASP A 134 -12.56 -3.45 -7.50
N LEU A 135 -11.93 -2.54 -8.27
CA LEU A 135 -12.61 -1.39 -8.87
C LEU A 135 -13.64 -1.82 -9.93
N ALA A 136 -13.30 -2.83 -10.74
CA ALA A 136 -14.21 -3.38 -11.73
C ALA A 136 -15.43 -4.05 -11.10
N GLU A 137 -15.24 -4.81 -10.01
CA GLU A 137 -16.33 -5.43 -9.25
C GLU A 137 -17.26 -4.40 -8.61
N GLN A 138 -16.73 -3.22 -8.24
CA GLN A 138 -17.50 -2.12 -7.65
C GLN A 138 -18.17 -1.21 -8.71
N GLY A 139 -17.91 -1.43 -10.00
CA GLY A 139 -18.48 -0.62 -11.09
C GLY A 139 -17.91 0.81 -11.17
N PHE A 140 -16.65 1.01 -10.75
CA PHE A 140 -15.96 2.30 -10.77
C PHE A 140 -15.52 2.75 -12.17
#